data_AF-A0A8K0CHR1-F1
#
_entry.id   AF-A0A8K0CHR1-F1
#
_cell.length_a   1.000
_cell.length_b   1.000
_cell.length_c   1.000
_cell.angle_alpha   90.00
_cell.angle_beta   90.00
_cell.angle_gamma   90.00
#
_symmetry.space_group_name_H-M   'P 1'
#
loop_
_entity.id
_entity.type
_entity.pdbx_description
1 polymer ?
#
loop_
_entity_poly.entity_id
_entity_poly.type
_entity_poly.pdbx_seq_one_letter_code
_entity_poly.pdbx_strand_id
1 'polypeptide(L)'
;MVNYYHEEKGTLDFLRRKESEIPEMSNADLKEFLSLSQQVYDINVMKENALQFVTDKLNKKKQEFEYCDFIIDNTLFVLWAHLDYYMLRAIPRMRHGDIPDLSTTLNLDVTLASASEATWKVSADDISNLKQGLVSIFNDSFSRQLMETAQQGSDVKKQFVENLLRKIKRLIQFVPVK
;
A
#
# COMPACT_ATOMS: atom_id res chain seq x y z
N MET A 1 0.26 1.80 6.39
CA MET A 1 -0.69 2.40 5.42
C MET A 1 -2.08 1.81 5.55
N VAL A 2 -2.31 0.52 5.26
CA VAL A 2 -3.65 -0.09 5.44
C VAL A 2 -4.15 0.01 6.88
N ASN A 3 -3.33 -0.32 7.89
CA ASN A 3 -3.74 -0.16 9.30
C ASN A 3 -4.01 1.30 9.68
N TYR A 4 -3.10 2.20 9.30
CA TYR A 4 -3.26 3.65 9.51
C TYR A 4 -4.56 4.18 8.91
N TYR A 5 -4.93 3.73 7.71
CA TYR A 5 -6.19 4.09 7.05
C TYR A 5 -7.40 3.70 7.91
N HIS A 6 -7.41 2.49 8.47
CA HIS A 6 -8.51 2.00 9.30
C HIS A 6 -8.58 2.70 10.67
N GLU A 7 -7.43 2.98 11.28
CA GLU A 7 -7.36 3.73 12.55
C GLU A 7 -7.88 5.17 12.39
N GLU A 8 -7.49 5.85 11.31
CA GLU A 8 -7.85 7.25 11.10
C GLU A 8 -9.24 7.46 10.49
N LYS A 9 -9.89 6.40 10.03
CA LYS A 9 -11.25 6.46 9.46
C LYS A 9 -12.26 7.01 10.48
N GLY A 10 -12.14 6.62 11.75
CA GLY A 10 -12.99 7.12 12.83
C GLY A 10 -12.87 8.64 13.00
N THR A 11 -11.66 9.19 12.83
CA THR A 11 -11.42 10.64 12.87
C THR A 11 -12.10 11.35 11.70
N LEU A 12 -12.08 10.78 10.50
CA LEU A 12 -12.74 11.37 9.33
C LEU A 12 -14.28 11.38 9.48
N ASP A 13 -14.85 10.27 9.95
CA ASP A 13 -16.30 10.16 10.20
C ASP A 13 -16.74 11.11 11.32
N PHE A 14 -15.92 11.25 12.38
CA PHE A 14 -16.13 12.23 13.44
C PHE A 14 -16.14 13.67 12.91
N LEU A 15 -15.14 14.05 12.08
CA LEU A 15 -15.07 15.39 11.51
C LEU A 15 -16.26 15.70 10.61
N ARG A 16 -16.71 14.74 9.78
CA ARG A 16 -17.89 14.90 8.92
C ARG A 16 -19.16 15.09 9.74
N ARG A 17 -19.30 14.34 10.84
CA ARG A 17 -20.43 14.50 11.75
C ARG A 17 -20.40 15.87 12.43
N LYS A 18 -19.23 16.28 12.93
CA LYS A 18 -19.04 17.58 13.58
C LYS A 18 -19.37 18.73 12.62
N GLU A 19 -18.96 18.65 11.34
CA GLU A 19 -19.33 19.61 10.28
C GLU A 19 -20.85 19.81 10.16
N SER A 20 -21.62 18.70 10.19
CA SER A 20 -23.09 18.76 10.11
C SER A 20 -23.77 19.29 11.38
N GLU A 21 -23.10 19.24 12.53
CA GLU A 21 -23.63 19.64 13.84
C GLU A 21 -23.34 21.12 14.16
N ILE A 22 -22.34 21.74 13.51
CA ILE A 22 -21.96 23.17 13.70
C ILE A 22 -23.14 24.16 13.58
N PRO A 23 -24.11 24.00 12.65
CA PRO A 23 -25.25 24.91 12.57
C PRO A 23 -26.09 24.98 13.85
N GLU A 24 -26.15 23.87 14.61
CA GLU A 24 -26.94 23.70 15.84
C GLU A 24 -26.11 23.93 17.12
N MET A 25 -24.79 24.12 17.01
CA MET A 25 -23.89 24.24 18.17
C MET A 25 -24.07 25.54 18.97
N SER A 26 -23.85 25.42 20.28
CA SER A 26 -23.91 26.55 21.21
C SER A 26 -22.62 27.37 21.22
N ASN A 27 -22.66 28.59 21.77
CA ASN A 27 -21.49 29.48 21.85
C ASN A 27 -20.29 28.86 22.60
N ALA A 28 -20.55 28.01 23.60
CA ALA A 28 -19.49 27.35 24.37
C ALA A 28 -18.73 26.32 23.53
N ASP A 29 -19.44 25.59 22.67
CA ASP A 29 -18.86 24.56 21.80
C ASP A 29 -18.10 25.19 20.63
N LEU A 30 -18.59 26.33 20.12
CA LEU A 30 -17.95 27.06 19.02
C LEU A 30 -16.60 27.69 19.41
N LYS A 31 -16.38 27.98 20.70
CA LYS A 31 -15.10 28.50 21.20
C LYS A 31 -13.96 27.48 21.12
N GLU A 32 -14.25 26.19 21.03
CA GLU A 32 -13.24 25.13 20.85
C GLU A 32 -12.51 25.27 19.49
N PHE A 33 -13.15 25.90 18.51
CA PHE A 33 -12.62 26.06 17.15
C PHE A 33 -11.95 27.41 16.89
N LEU A 34 -12.04 28.33 17.85
CA LEU A 34 -11.39 29.63 17.76
C LEU A 34 -10.01 29.57 18.39
N SER A 35 -9.03 30.15 17.71
CA SER A 35 -7.74 30.47 18.33
C SER A 35 -7.98 31.37 19.56
N LEU A 36 -7.32 31.09 20.69
CA LEU A 36 -7.41 31.83 21.96
C LEU A 36 -7.26 33.36 21.83
N SER A 37 -6.74 33.84 20.70
CA SER A 37 -6.54 35.26 20.38
C SER A 37 -7.75 35.97 19.75
N GLN A 38 -8.80 35.25 19.34
CA GLN A 38 -9.89 35.82 18.53
C GLN A 38 -11.16 35.99 19.36
N GLN A 39 -11.31 37.14 20.02
CA GLN A 39 -12.57 37.53 20.65
C GLN A 39 -13.58 37.94 19.58
N VAL A 40 -14.34 36.95 19.08
CA VAL A 40 -15.45 37.18 18.16
C VAL A 40 -16.73 37.32 18.99
N TYR A 41 -17.38 38.48 18.88
CA TYR A 41 -18.61 38.80 19.64
C TYR A 41 -19.89 38.37 18.91
N ASP A 42 -19.83 38.09 17.60
CA ASP A 42 -20.98 37.68 16.78
C ASP A 42 -20.99 36.16 16.59
N ILE A 43 -22.09 35.51 17.01
CA ILE A 43 -22.31 34.07 16.89
C ILE A 43 -22.28 33.61 15.43
N ASN A 44 -22.76 34.42 14.48
CA ASN A 44 -22.75 34.05 13.06
C ASN A 44 -21.32 33.98 12.51
N VAL A 45 -20.48 34.94 12.88
CA VAL A 45 -19.05 34.96 12.52
C VAL A 45 -18.29 33.82 13.21
N MET A 46 -18.65 33.47 14.44
CA MET A 46 -18.09 32.29 15.12
C MET A 46 -18.46 30.99 14.41
N LYS A 47 -19.72 30.84 13.98
CA LYS A 47 -20.19 29.66 13.21
C LYS A 47 -19.48 29.55 11.87
N GLU A 48 -19.32 30.65 11.15
CA GLU A 48 -18.62 30.67 9.87
C GLU A 48 -17.14 30.28 10.02
N ASN A 49 -16.45 30.82 11.02
CA ASN A 49 -15.05 30.46 11.30
C ASN A 49 -14.91 28.99 11.73
N ALA A 50 -15.81 28.48 12.57
CA ALA A 50 -15.81 27.08 12.98
C ALA A 50 -16.07 26.14 11.79
N LEU A 51 -17.02 26.49 10.93
CA LEU A 51 -17.31 25.76 9.70
C LEU A 51 -16.08 25.73 8.79
N GLN A 52 -15.44 26.88 8.56
CA GLN A 52 -14.24 26.98 7.74
C GLN A 52 -13.11 26.12 8.31
N PHE A 53 -12.86 26.20 9.62
CA PHE A 53 -11.83 25.40 10.29
C PHE A 53 -12.07 23.89 10.15
N VAL A 54 -13.31 23.43 10.39
CA VAL A 54 -13.66 22.00 10.26
C VAL A 54 -13.58 21.56 8.81
N THR A 55 -14.05 22.38 7.87
CA THR A 55 -13.96 22.12 6.42
C THR A 55 -12.51 21.99 5.98
N ASP A 56 -11.63 22.90 6.40
CA ASP A 56 -10.21 22.86 6.07
C ASP A 56 -9.53 21.61 6.65
N LYS A 57 -9.85 21.26 7.90
CA LYS A 57 -9.34 20.03 8.54
C LYS A 57 -9.84 18.78 7.83
N LEU A 58 -11.10 18.76 7.42
CA LEU A 58 -11.72 17.66 6.69
C LEU A 58 -11.12 17.52 5.28
N ASN A 59 -10.85 18.62 4.59
CA ASN A 59 -10.19 18.61 3.28
C ASN A 59 -8.75 18.10 3.37
N LYS A 60 -7.98 18.56 4.36
CA LYS A 60 -6.64 18.01 4.64
C LYS A 60 -6.70 16.51 4.90
N LYS A 61 -7.68 16.06 5.70
CA LYS A 61 -7.86 14.64 6.02
C LYS A 61 -8.23 13.82 4.79
N LYS A 62 -9.12 14.31 3.92
CA LYS A 62 -9.43 13.66 2.63
C LYS A 62 -8.17 13.53 1.77
N GLN A 63 -7.35 14.58 1.70
CA GLN A 63 -6.11 14.56 0.93
C GLN A 63 -5.10 13.52 1.47
N GLU A 64 -4.99 13.36 2.80
CA GLU A 64 -4.19 12.29 3.40
C GLU A 64 -4.66 10.89 2.97
N PHE A 65 -5.97 10.67 2.90
CA PHE A 65 -6.56 9.41 2.45
C PHE A 65 -6.27 9.17 0.95
N GLU A 66 -6.32 10.20 0.12
CA GLU A 66 -5.93 10.11 -1.30
C GLU A 66 -4.46 9.71 -1.48
N TYR A 67 -3.56 10.24 -0.67
CA TYR A 67 -2.15 9.82 -0.66
C TYR A 67 -1.99 8.38 -0.18
N CYS A 68 -2.76 7.96 0.83
CA CYS A 68 -2.73 6.57 1.30
C CYS A 68 -3.14 5.59 0.19
N ASP A 69 -4.24 5.88 -0.51
CA ASP A 69 -4.69 5.10 -1.67
C ASP A 69 -3.59 5.01 -2.73
N PHE A 70 -3.03 6.16 -3.12
CA PHE A 70 -1.97 6.22 -4.13
C PHE A 70 -0.75 5.38 -3.74
N ILE A 71 -0.30 5.47 -2.49
CA ILE A 71 0.86 4.71 -2.01
C ILE A 71 0.56 3.22 -1.99
N ILE A 72 -0.64 2.81 -1.56
CA ILE A 72 -1.06 1.40 -1.54
C ILE A 72 -1.04 0.82 -2.96
N ASP A 73 -1.66 1.52 -3.92
CA ASP A 73 -1.75 1.08 -5.31
C ASP A 73 -0.36 0.90 -5.94
N ASN A 74 0.51 1.89 -5.78
CA ASN A 74 1.86 1.84 -6.33
C ASN A 74 2.72 0.77 -5.66
N THR A 75 2.62 0.62 -4.34
CA THR A 75 3.40 -0.38 -3.60
C THR A 75 2.97 -1.80 -3.99
N LEU A 76 1.67 -2.05 -4.14
CA LEU A 76 1.17 -3.33 -4.63
C LEU A 76 1.66 -3.64 -6.04
N PHE A 77 1.69 -2.65 -6.92
CA PHE A 77 2.18 -2.83 -8.29
C PHE A 77 3.68 -3.14 -8.31
N VAL A 78 4.49 -2.35 -7.61
CA VAL A 78 5.93 -2.56 -7.50
C VAL A 78 6.23 -3.94 -6.90
N LEU A 79 5.53 -4.29 -5.82
CA LEU A 79 5.65 -5.61 -5.20
C LEU A 79 5.32 -6.72 -6.20
N TRP A 80 4.19 -6.63 -6.91
CA TRP A 80 3.84 -7.62 -7.93
C TRP A 80 4.92 -7.74 -9.02
N ALA A 81 5.44 -6.63 -9.53
CA ALA A 81 6.46 -6.62 -10.58
C ALA A 81 7.77 -7.30 -10.11
N HIS A 82 8.21 -7.01 -8.88
CA HIS A 82 9.37 -7.67 -8.30
C HIS A 82 9.11 -9.16 -8.06
N LEU A 83 7.93 -9.53 -7.56
CA LEU A 83 7.58 -10.94 -7.37
C LEU A 83 7.50 -11.71 -8.69
N ASP A 84 6.98 -11.12 -9.77
CA ASP A 84 6.97 -11.73 -11.10
C ASP A 84 8.40 -12.05 -11.57
N TYR A 85 9.34 -11.12 -11.36
CA TYR A 85 10.73 -11.32 -11.71
C TYR A 85 11.40 -12.39 -10.84
N TYR A 86 11.37 -12.23 -9.51
CA TYR A 86 12.12 -13.10 -8.61
C TYR A 86 11.54 -14.52 -8.53
N MET A 87 10.21 -14.66 -8.56
CA MET A 87 9.57 -15.98 -8.43
C MET A 87 9.56 -16.79 -9.74
N LEU A 88 9.65 -16.15 -10.92
CA LEU A 88 9.54 -16.85 -12.20
C LEU A 88 10.83 -16.85 -13.04
N ARG A 89 11.72 -15.87 -12.85
CA ARG A 89 12.85 -15.61 -13.76
C ARG A 89 14.21 -15.64 -13.08
N ALA A 90 14.29 -15.38 -11.78
CA ALA A 90 15.57 -15.29 -11.06
C ALA A 90 16.18 -16.66 -10.71
N ILE A 91 15.40 -17.76 -10.70
CA ILE A 91 15.97 -19.11 -10.54
C ILE A 91 16.58 -19.53 -11.88
N PRO A 92 17.91 -19.77 -11.96
CA PRO A 92 18.52 -20.36 -13.13
C PRO A 92 17.86 -21.70 -13.37
N ARG A 93 17.10 -21.84 -14.46
CA ARG A 93 16.60 -23.15 -14.88
C ARG A 93 17.84 -23.97 -15.24
N MET A 94 18.30 -24.84 -14.35
CA MET A 94 19.20 -25.91 -14.72
C MET A 94 18.51 -26.69 -15.84
N ARG A 95 18.96 -26.43 -17.09
CA ARG A 95 18.51 -27.19 -18.24
C ARG A 95 18.83 -28.64 -17.93
N HIS A 96 17.80 -29.47 -17.83
CA HIS A 96 17.96 -30.91 -17.72
C HIS A 96 18.61 -31.37 -19.04
N GLY A 97 19.93 -31.52 -19.04
CA GLY A 97 20.72 -31.84 -20.22
C GLY A 97 22.22 -31.60 -20.04
N ASP A 98 22.62 -30.60 -19.25
CA ASP A 98 24.04 -30.32 -19.03
C ASP A 98 24.53 -31.11 -17.81
N ILE A 99 24.84 -32.39 -18.03
CA ILE A 99 25.73 -33.13 -17.16
C ILE A 99 27.10 -32.44 -17.29
N PRO A 100 27.64 -31.78 -16.25
CA PRO A 100 29.01 -31.31 -16.34
C PRO A 100 29.87 -32.56 -16.21
N ASP A 101 30.45 -32.98 -17.32
CA ASP A 101 31.57 -33.91 -17.27
C ASP A 101 32.64 -33.31 -16.37
N LEU A 102 33.08 -34.08 -15.38
CA LEU A 102 33.92 -33.67 -14.25
C LEU A 102 35.38 -33.39 -14.66
N SER A 103 35.64 -32.99 -15.90
CA SER A 103 37.00 -33.01 -16.46
C SER A 103 37.44 -31.79 -17.27
N THR A 104 36.58 -30.81 -17.56
CA THR A 104 36.97 -29.63 -18.35
C THR A 104 37.12 -28.38 -17.49
N THR A 105 38.20 -28.40 -16.73
CA THR A 105 38.91 -27.21 -16.26
C THR A 105 39.19 -26.25 -17.42
N LEU A 106 38.82 -24.98 -17.19
CA LEU A 106 39.41 -23.77 -17.75
C LEU A 106 39.03 -23.42 -19.20
N ASN A 107 38.49 -22.21 -19.35
CA ASN A 107 38.42 -21.39 -20.57
C ASN A 107 37.22 -21.61 -21.51
N LEU A 108 36.05 -21.09 -21.13
CA LEU A 108 35.11 -20.60 -22.14
C LEU A 108 34.43 -19.29 -21.68
N ASP A 109 35.03 -18.21 -22.16
CA ASP A 109 34.45 -16.89 -22.45
C ASP A 109 33.71 -16.11 -21.36
N VAL A 110 34.54 -15.38 -20.61
CA VAL A 110 34.24 -14.20 -19.77
C VAL A 110 33.85 -12.95 -20.59
N THR A 111 33.58 -13.07 -21.89
CA THR A 111 33.49 -11.90 -22.81
C THR A 111 32.08 -11.65 -23.37
N LEU A 112 31.03 -12.04 -22.65
CA LEU A 112 29.68 -11.48 -22.79
C LEU A 112 29.01 -11.21 -21.42
N ALA A 113 29.82 -11.11 -20.37
CA ALA A 113 29.44 -10.83 -18.98
C ALA A 113 29.31 -9.32 -18.68
N SER A 114 29.35 -8.46 -19.70
CA SER A 114 29.34 -7.00 -19.54
C SER A 114 27.95 -6.43 -19.79
N ALA A 115 27.07 -6.56 -18.79
CA ALA A 115 26.00 -5.59 -18.42
C ALA A 115 24.85 -6.22 -17.60
N SER A 116 24.65 -7.55 -17.61
CA SER A 116 23.56 -8.21 -16.87
C SER A 116 23.99 -9.06 -15.68
N GLU A 117 25.29 -9.21 -15.45
CA GLU A 117 25.87 -10.09 -14.40
C GLU A 117 26.03 -9.42 -13.03
N ALA A 118 25.35 -8.31 -12.78
CA ALA A 118 24.82 -8.07 -11.44
C ALA A 118 23.56 -8.93 -11.23
N THR A 119 23.59 -10.20 -11.64
CA THR A 119 22.54 -11.14 -11.33
C THR A 119 22.73 -11.50 -9.87
N TRP A 120 22.01 -10.80 -9.00
CA TRP A 120 21.91 -11.16 -7.59
C TRP A 120 21.66 -12.67 -7.54
N LYS A 121 22.63 -13.44 -7.03
CA LYS A 121 22.51 -14.90 -6.91
C LYS A 121 21.47 -15.17 -5.84
N VAL A 122 20.20 -15.13 -6.21
CA VAL A 122 19.07 -15.45 -5.34
C VAL A 122 19.05 -16.97 -5.18
N SER A 123 19.26 -17.45 -3.96
CA SER A 123 19.22 -18.88 -3.65
C SER A 123 17.78 -19.39 -3.58
N ALA A 124 17.61 -20.71 -3.66
CA ALA A 124 16.31 -21.34 -3.44
C ALA A 124 15.79 -21.08 -2.00
N ASP A 125 16.70 -20.98 -1.03
CA ASP A 125 16.38 -20.66 0.37
C ASP A 125 15.86 -19.23 0.52
N ASP A 126 16.44 -18.25 -0.20
CA ASP A 126 15.94 -16.87 -0.22
C ASP A 126 14.50 -16.80 -0.73
N ILE A 127 14.18 -17.59 -1.76
CA ILE A 127 12.84 -17.67 -2.34
C ILE A 127 11.87 -18.37 -1.40
N SER A 128 12.32 -19.42 -0.72
CA SER A 128 11.52 -20.13 0.30
C SER A 128 11.18 -19.20 1.47
N ASN A 129 12.18 -18.47 2.00
CA ASN A 129 11.99 -17.49 3.07
C ASN A 129 11.06 -16.35 2.65
N LEU A 130 11.24 -15.82 1.42
CA LEU A 130 10.36 -14.81 0.85
C LEU A 130 8.92 -15.32 0.75
N LYS A 131 8.72 -16.55 0.26
CA LYS A 131 7.40 -17.17 0.17
C LYS A 131 6.74 -17.30 1.54
N GLN A 132 7.47 -17.77 2.55
CA GLN A 132 6.95 -17.89 3.92
C GLN A 132 6.55 -16.53 4.50
N GLY A 133 7.38 -15.51 4.33
CA GLY A 133 7.08 -14.14 4.75
C GLY A 133 5.83 -13.60 4.05
N LEU A 134 5.71 -13.81 2.74
CA LEU A 134 4.54 -13.39 1.97
C LEU A 134 3.26 -14.12 2.40
N VAL A 135 3.31 -15.43 2.68
CA VAL A 135 2.15 -16.18 3.18
C VAL A 135 1.69 -15.65 4.55
N SER A 136 2.63 -15.29 5.42
CA SER A 136 2.31 -14.72 6.73
C SER A 136 1.58 -13.37 6.61
N ILE A 137 2.03 -12.51 5.68
CA ILE A 137 1.49 -11.16 5.50
C ILE A 137 0.20 -11.16 4.65
N PHE A 138 0.19 -11.85 3.50
CA PHE A 138 -0.96 -11.92 2.57
C PHE A 138 -2.05 -12.91 3.00
N ASN A 139 -2.31 -12.96 4.30
CA ASN A 139 -3.40 -13.74 4.88
C ASN A 139 -4.77 -13.13 4.55
N ASP A 140 -5.84 -13.83 4.92
CA ASP A 140 -7.21 -13.41 4.62
C ASP A 140 -7.63 -12.14 5.36
N SER A 141 -7.06 -11.88 6.55
CA SER A 141 -7.32 -10.65 7.30
C SER A 141 -6.78 -9.44 6.58
N PHE A 142 -5.50 -9.46 6.20
CA PHE A 142 -4.88 -8.39 5.42
C PHE A 142 -5.58 -8.19 4.07
N SER A 143 -5.93 -9.29 3.39
CA SER A 143 -6.66 -9.25 2.13
C SER A 143 -8.00 -8.53 2.26
N ARG A 144 -8.73 -8.79 3.34
CA ARG A 144 -10.02 -8.14 3.62
C ARG A 144 -9.82 -6.66 3.93
N GLN A 145 -8.90 -6.33 4.82
CA GLN A 145 -8.59 -4.94 5.19
C GLN A 145 -8.16 -4.10 3.98
N LEU A 146 -7.33 -4.67 3.11
CA LEU A 146 -6.89 -4.02 1.88
C LEU A 146 -8.06 -3.76 0.92
N MET A 147 -8.98 -4.72 0.77
CA MET A 147 -10.18 -4.57 -0.06
C MET A 147 -11.15 -3.53 0.51
N GLU A 148 -11.29 -3.45 1.84
CA GLU A 148 -12.12 -2.44 2.51
C GLU A 148 -11.58 -1.02 2.30
N THR A 149 -10.25 -0.85 2.28
CA THR A 149 -9.61 0.41 1.90
C THR A 149 -9.95 0.79 0.46
N ALA A 150 -9.88 -0.16 -0.48
CA ALA A 150 -10.18 0.09 -1.89
C ALA A 150 -11.67 0.33 -2.21
N GLN A 151 -12.58 -0.12 -1.34
CA GLN A 151 -14.04 0.05 -1.51
C GLN A 151 -14.52 1.50 -1.43
N GLN A 152 -13.75 2.39 -0.81
CA GLN A 152 -14.10 3.81 -0.72
C GLN A 152 -13.69 4.60 -1.99
N GLY A 153 -12.92 3.97 -2.88
CA GLY A 153 -12.50 4.54 -4.15
C GLY A 153 -13.44 4.21 -5.31
N SER A 154 -13.06 4.62 -6.53
CA SER A 154 -13.78 4.26 -7.75
C SER A 154 -13.76 2.74 -8.00
N ASP A 155 -14.75 2.22 -8.73
CA ASP A 155 -14.80 0.80 -9.14
C ASP A 155 -13.52 0.33 -9.85
N VAL A 156 -12.88 1.21 -10.63
CA VAL A 156 -11.61 0.93 -11.31
C VAL A 156 -10.48 0.64 -10.31
N LYS A 157 -10.39 1.40 -9.22
CA LYS A 157 -9.41 1.19 -8.15
C LYS A 157 -9.64 -0.13 -7.44
N LYS A 158 -10.90 -0.41 -7.09
CA LYS A 158 -11.28 -1.69 -6.46
C LYS A 158 -10.87 -2.87 -7.34
N GLN A 159 -11.18 -2.83 -8.63
CA GLN A 159 -10.78 -3.87 -9.58
C GLN A 159 -9.25 -3.98 -9.73
N PHE A 160 -8.54 -2.85 -9.73
CA PHE A 160 -7.08 -2.82 -9.81
C PHE A 160 -6.45 -3.55 -8.60
N VAL A 161 -6.84 -3.17 -7.38
CA VAL A 161 -6.37 -3.78 -6.14
C VAL A 161 -6.72 -5.27 -6.09
N GLU A 162 -7.96 -5.63 -6.44
CA GLU A 162 -8.40 -7.02 -6.47
C GLU A 162 -7.57 -7.87 -7.45
N ASN A 163 -7.33 -7.35 -8.65
CA ASN A 163 -6.56 -8.02 -9.69
C ASN A 163 -5.09 -8.20 -9.28
N LEU A 164 -4.46 -7.18 -8.68
CA LEU A 164 -3.09 -7.29 -8.17
C LEU A 164 -3.01 -8.28 -7.01
N LEU A 165 -3.94 -8.22 -6.06
CA LEU A 165 -4.00 -9.15 -4.94
C LEU A 165 -4.12 -10.60 -5.43
N ARG A 166 -4.98 -10.84 -6.42
CA ARG A 166 -5.13 -12.16 -7.07
C ARG A 166 -3.83 -12.62 -7.73
N LYS A 167 -3.14 -11.73 -8.47
CA LYS A 167 -1.86 -12.04 -9.12
C LYS A 167 -0.77 -12.37 -8.10
N ILE A 168 -0.64 -11.58 -7.03
CA ILE A 168 0.33 -11.80 -5.95
C ILE A 168 0.05 -13.14 -5.25
N LYS A 169 -1.20 -13.42 -4.86
CA LYS A 169 -1.56 -14.71 -4.26
C LYS A 169 -1.26 -15.89 -5.17
N ARG A 170 -1.53 -15.76 -6.48
CA ARG A 170 -1.19 -16.79 -7.47
C ARG A 170 0.31 -17.00 -7.55
N LEU A 171 1.11 -15.94 -7.57
CA LEU A 171 2.57 -16.05 -7.54
C LEU A 171 3.01 -16.85 -6.30
N ILE A 172 2.54 -16.46 -5.11
CA ILE A 172 2.88 -17.14 -3.84
C ILE A 172 2.52 -18.64 -3.86
N GLN A 173 1.34 -18.99 -4.37
CA GLN A 173 0.86 -20.37 -4.41
C GLN A 173 1.64 -21.25 -5.40
N PHE A 174 1.97 -20.71 -6.57
CA PHE A 174 2.53 -21.48 -7.68
C PHE A 174 4.02 -21.22 -7.92
N VAL A 175 4.74 -20.59 -6.97
CA VAL A 175 6.21 -20.53 -7.03
C VAL A 175 6.75 -21.97 -7.07
N PRO A 176 7.53 -22.34 -8.11
CA PRO A 176 8.24 -23.61 -8.12
C PRO A 176 9.38 -23.53 -7.11
N VAL A 177 9.11 -23.91 -5.87
CA VAL A 177 10.14 -24.18 -4.87
C VAL A 177 10.61 -25.61 -5.15
N LYS A 178 11.75 -25.75 -5.81
CA LYS A 178 12.42 -27.04 -6.02
C LYS A 178 13.52 -27.21 -4.99
#